data_AF-G0S4T6-F1
#
_entry.id   AF-G0S4T6-F1
#
_cell.length_a   1.000
_cell.length_b   1.000
_cell.length_c   1.000
_cell.angle_alpha   90.00
_cell.angle_beta   90.00
_cell.angle_gamma   90.00
#
_symmetry.space_group_name_H-M   'P 1'
#
loop_
_entity.id
_entity.type
_entity.pdbx_description
1 polymer ?
#
loop_
_entity_poly.entity_id
_entity_poly.type
_entity_poly.pdbx_seq_one_letter_code
_entity_poly.pdbx_strand_id
1 'polypeptide(L)'
;MNDDDSDHITGGFVESQLLWKNATDFWAVFGWACRCAAEHPQRWQYWRVWLDFVIEAMERDWDERLSKDIASGKTSKGKSAPAYPLLRESLLVTFLADLERQRKNIEREVLRALFAFCNDNSATHLYYKEVFKKETATIKSQNKRKRADAVVDLENDRFGDYFDDYDYDDYDDDDVDADGQDEISASASRPKKKGRKHKSETAISSFNLTDTVAESIPLRLRIFRLLSAAAYYISDVFMPVDELYEKFTDELRKLPLPVFRLFIQSHTSILPRMVQVTLLRVVANNLLPHNKPDPAEVDPNHGSCSDLTQLIMTECYLPFAAKFTNTEDNAKLSMTLESLMWYLFDQIEIQYSDELCNAVETGIRAREGRIPRRAGRMSAADKQAREALARSAENLRALLDVLAAAAKK
;
A
#
# COMPACT_ATOMS: atom_id res chain seq x y z
N MET A 1 14.80 14.77 -48.36
CA MET A 1 15.13 13.56 -47.57
C MET A 1 14.08 13.50 -46.49
N ASN A 2 12.99 12.81 -46.79
CA ASN A 2 11.90 12.51 -45.86
C ASN A 2 11.97 11.00 -45.67
N ASP A 3 12.51 10.56 -44.54
CA ASP A 3 12.46 9.19 -44.04
C ASP A 3 12.31 9.34 -42.52
N ASP A 4 11.07 9.33 -42.02
CA ASP A 4 10.79 8.86 -40.64
C ASP A 4 9.29 8.60 -40.33
N ASP A 5 8.42 8.40 -41.33
CA ASP A 5 6.98 8.11 -41.07
C ASP A 5 6.65 6.59 -41.11
N SER A 6 7.65 5.70 -41.19
CA SER A 6 7.44 4.25 -41.37
C SER A 6 7.38 3.41 -40.08
N ASP A 7 7.63 3.99 -38.91
CA ASP A 7 7.79 3.22 -37.66
C ASP A 7 6.57 3.27 -36.72
N HIS A 8 5.45 3.87 -37.16
CA HIS A 8 4.22 3.90 -36.37
C HIS A 8 3.24 2.82 -36.82
N ILE A 9 3.21 1.71 -36.09
CA ILE A 9 2.15 0.71 -36.21
C ILE A 9 0.84 1.36 -35.72
N THR A 10 0.07 1.90 -36.68
CA THR A 10 -1.22 2.54 -36.42
C THR A 10 -2.36 1.57 -36.76
N GLY A 11 -3.35 1.49 -35.88
CA GLY A 11 -4.52 0.63 -36.05
C GLY A 11 -5.31 0.51 -34.75
N GLY A 12 -6.65 0.54 -34.82
CA GLY A 12 -7.53 0.60 -33.63
C GLY A 12 -7.26 -0.50 -32.59
N PHE A 13 -6.81 -1.68 -33.03
CA PHE A 13 -6.36 -2.76 -32.16
C PHE A 13 -5.08 -2.42 -31.39
N VAL A 14 -4.05 -1.89 -32.06
CA VAL A 14 -2.78 -1.51 -31.45
C VAL A 14 -2.98 -0.35 -30.49
N GLU A 15 -3.80 0.62 -30.86
CA GLU A 15 -4.13 1.76 -30.00
C GLU A 15 -4.88 1.34 -28.73
N SER A 16 -5.77 0.35 -28.84
CA SER A 16 -6.49 -0.23 -27.69
C SER A 16 -5.59 -1.02 -26.73
N GLN A 17 -4.37 -1.38 -27.15
CA GLN A 17 -3.38 -2.07 -26.31
C GLN A 17 -2.30 -1.15 -25.74
N LEU A 18 -2.31 0.15 -26.09
CA LEU A 18 -1.37 1.11 -25.54
C LEU A 18 -1.76 1.48 -24.11
N LEU A 19 -0.82 1.30 -23.17
CA LEU A 19 -1.05 1.57 -21.75
C LEU A 19 -1.52 3.01 -21.50
N TRP A 20 -0.79 3.97 -22.06
CA TRP A 20 -1.03 5.41 -21.87
C TRP A 20 -2.22 5.97 -22.68
N LYS A 21 -2.83 5.16 -23.56
CA LYS A 21 -4.13 5.50 -24.16
C LYS A 21 -5.29 5.07 -23.27
N ASN A 22 -5.12 4.01 -22.47
CA ASN A 22 -6.20 3.48 -21.66
C ASN A 22 -6.15 3.88 -20.17
N ALA A 23 -4.99 4.30 -19.67
CA ALA A 23 -4.83 4.79 -18.31
C ALA A 23 -4.57 6.29 -18.28
N THR A 24 -5.12 6.97 -17.28
CA THR A 24 -4.99 8.44 -17.12
C THR A 24 -3.58 8.86 -16.77
N ASP A 25 -2.91 8.09 -15.92
CA ASP A 25 -1.59 8.39 -15.37
C ASP A 25 -0.99 7.12 -14.73
N PHE A 26 0.29 7.21 -14.34
CA PHE A 26 1.02 6.11 -13.70
C PHE A 26 0.35 5.63 -12.41
N TRP A 27 -0.18 6.54 -11.58
CA TRP A 27 -0.76 6.21 -10.27
C TRP A 27 -2.10 5.49 -10.41
N ALA A 28 -2.86 5.78 -11.47
CA ALA A 28 -4.05 5.01 -11.83
C ALA A 28 -3.69 3.57 -12.21
N VAL A 29 -2.66 3.36 -13.04
CA VAL A 29 -2.17 2.01 -13.39
C VAL A 29 -1.65 1.29 -12.15
N PHE A 30 -0.84 1.97 -11.33
CA PHE A 30 -0.28 1.43 -10.11
C PHE A 30 -1.36 0.99 -9.11
N GLY A 31 -2.36 1.83 -8.89
CA GLY A 31 -3.49 1.51 -8.01
C GLY A 31 -4.33 0.35 -8.55
N TRP A 32 -4.57 0.29 -9.86
CA TRP A 32 -5.25 -0.85 -10.50
C TRP A 32 -4.46 -2.16 -10.34
N ALA A 33 -3.16 -2.13 -10.61
CA ALA A 33 -2.27 -3.28 -10.43
C ALA A 33 -2.28 -3.77 -8.97
N CYS A 34 -2.22 -2.85 -8.00
CA CYS A 34 -2.33 -3.15 -6.58
C CYS A 34 -3.66 -3.80 -6.21
N ARG A 35 -4.76 -3.40 -6.86
CA ARG A 35 -6.06 -4.04 -6.68
C ARG A 35 -6.13 -5.42 -7.30
N CYS A 36 -5.53 -5.62 -8.47
CA CYS A 36 -5.39 -6.97 -9.04
C CYS A 36 -4.70 -7.93 -8.06
N ALA A 37 -3.72 -7.45 -7.28
CA ALA A 37 -3.09 -8.27 -6.25
C ALA A 37 -4.07 -8.78 -5.18
N ALA A 38 -5.12 -8.02 -4.84
CA ALA A 38 -6.14 -8.42 -3.87
C ALA A 38 -7.31 -9.19 -4.50
N GLU A 39 -7.80 -8.73 -5.64
CA GLU A 39 -9.08 -9.16 -6.23
C GLU A 39 -8.90 -10.07 -7.45
N HIS A 40 -7.81 -9.94 -8.19
CA HIS A 40 -7.60 -10.62 -9.48
C HIS A 40 -6.19 -11.25 -9.61
N PRO A 41 -5.86 -12.29 -8.83
CA PRO A 41 -4.53 -12.93 -8.83
C PRO A 41 -4.03 -13.37 -10.22
N GLN A 42 -4.95 -13.82 -11.08
CA GLN A 42 -4.63 -14.24 -12.46
C GLN A 42 -4.09 -13.09 -13.31
N ARG A 43 -4.49 -11.86 -13.00
CA ARG A 43 -4.00 -10.67 -13.70
C ARG A 43 -2.78 -10.08 -13.00
N TRP A 44 -2.70 -10.22 -11.68
CA TRP A 44 -1.55 -9.77 -10.88
C TRP A 44 -0.20 -10.27 -11.42
N GLN A 45 -0.11 -11.52 -11.89
CA GLN A 45 1.15 -12.06 -12.41
C GLN A 45 1.79 -11.21 -13.52
N TYR A 46 0.98 -10.55 -14.36
CA TYR A 46 1.47 -9.68 -15.43
C TYR A 46 1.82 -8.29 -14.90
N TRP A 47 0.93 -7.73 -14.07
CA TRP A 47 1.16 -6.43 -13.45
C TRP A 47 2.37 -6.41 -12.54
N ARG A 48 2.64 -7.51 -11.84
CA ARG A 48 3.82 -7.66 -10.99
C ARG A 48 5.10 -7.45 -11.78
N VAL A 49 5.23 -8.09 -12.95
CA VAL A 49 6.42 -7.98 -13.81
C VAL A 49 6.56 -6.57 -14.36
N TRP A 50 5.46 -5.98 -14.83
CA TRP A 50 5.48 -4.60 -15.32
C TRP A 50 5.85 -3.59 -14.22
N LEU A 51 5.26 -3.72 -13.03
CA LEU A 51 5.56 -2.87 -11.88
C LEU A 51 7.01 -3.01 -11.44
N ASP A 52 7.52 -4.24 -11.37
CA ASP A 52 8.91 -4.49 -10.98
C ASP A 52 9.88 -3.76 -11.92
N PHE A 53 9.66 -3.89 -13.23
CA PHE A 53 10.44 -3.20 -14.26
C PHE A 53 10.35 -1.67 -14.15
N VAL A 54 9.14 -1.11 -14.08
CA VAL A 54 8.96 0.36 -14.05
C VAL A 54 9.51 0.97 -12.77
N ILE A 55 9.29 0.33 -11.62
CA ILE A 55 9.85 0.79 -10.34
C ILE A 55 11.38 0.70 -10.40
N GLU A 56 11.95 -0.39 -10.92
CA GLU A 56 13.40 -0.52 -11.05
C GLU A 56 14.01 0.55 -11.96
N ALA A 57 13.33 0.89 -13.06
CA ALA A 57 13.73 1.99 -13.94
C ALA A 57 13.68 3.34 -13.22
N MET A 58 12.61 3.62 -12.46
CA MET A 58 12.49 4.84 -11.65
C MET A 58 13.59 4.93 -10.58
N GLU A 59 13.91 3.81 -9.94
CA GLU A 59 14.96 3.77 -8.92
C GLU A 59 16.34 4.06 -9.51
N ARG A 60 16.69 3.43 -10.64
CA ARG A 60 17.96 3.69 -11.32
C ARG A 60 18.07 5.13 -11.82
N ASP A 61 17.00 5.64 -12.44
CA ASP A 61 16.95 7.02 -12.92
C ASP A 61 17.13 8.03 -11.77
N TRP A 62 16.45 7.79 -10.64
CA TRP A 62 16.59 8.60 -9.42
C TRP A 62 18.02 8.60 -8.90
N ASP A 63 18.60 7.42 -8.68
CA ASP A 63 19.93 7.26 -8.10
C ASP A 63 21.03 7.86 -9.02
N GLU A 64 20.91 7.68 -10.34
CA GLU A 64 21.83 8.28 -11.32
C GLU A 64 21.77 9.81 -11.31
N ARG A 65 20.56 10.38 -11.33
CA ARG A 65 20.38 11.84 -11.33
C ARG A 65 20.85 12.47 -10.02
N LEU A 66 20.53 11.86 -8.88
CA LEU A 66 21.02 12.30 -7.59
C LEU A 66 22.55 12.27 -7.54
N SER A 67 23.17 11.20 -8.03
CA SER A 67 24.63 11.07 -8.10
C SER A 67 25.26 12.18 -8.95
N LYS A 68 24.69 12.51 -10.11
CA LYS A 68 25.17 13.59 -10.99
C LYS A 68 25.00 14.98 -10.37
N ASP A 69 23.89 15.24 -9.67
CA ASP A 69 23.67 16.51 -8.97
C ASP A 69 24.66 16.69 -7.81
N ILE A 70 24.93 15.61 -7.04
CA ILE A 70 25.94 15.62 -5.98
C ILE A 70 27.34 15.84 -6.56
N ALA A 71 27.72 15.08 -7.60
CA ALA A 71 29.03 15.19 -8.25
C ALA A 71 29.26 16.57 -8.89
N SER A 72 28.21 17.22 -9.38
CA SER A 72 28.28 18.57 -9.93
C SER A 72 28.17 19.68 -8.87
N GLY A 73 28.00 19.33 -7.59
CA GLY A 73 27.88 20.28 -6.48
C GLY A 73 26.58 21.09 -6.47
N LYS A 74 25.57 20.70 -7.27
CA LYS A 74 24.29 21.41 -7.41
C LYS A 74 23.28 20.99 -6.34
N THR A 75 23.71 20.82 -5.10
CA THR A 75 22.89 20.30 -3.98
C THR A 75 22.21 21.39 -3.16
N SER A 76 22.64 22.64 -3.30
CA SER A 76 22.06 23.79 -2.60
C SER A 76 21.33 24.72 -3.58
N LYS A 77 20.30 25.42 -3.09
CA LYS A 77 19.58 26.43 -3.88
C LYS A 77 20.54 27.57 -4.21
N GLY A 78 20.94 27.68 -5.48
CA GLY A 78 21.73 28.78 -5.99
C GLY A 78 20.86 30.02 -6.24
N LYS A 79 21.50 31.18 -6.48
CA LYS A 79 20.78 32.42 -6.82
C LYS A 79 19.99 32.34 -8.14
N SER A 80 20.36 31.43 -9.05
CA SER A 80 19.77 31.31 -10.40
C SER A 80 19.17 29.95 -10.74
N ALA A 81 19.37 28.92 -9.90
CA ALA A 81 18.94 27.56 -10.20
C ALA A 81 18.45 26.85 -8.93
N PRO A 82 17.41 26.00 -9.04
CA PRO A 82 16.98 25.17 -7.93
C PRO A 82 18.11 24.20 -7.54
N ALA A 83 18.09 23.76 -6.27
CA ALA A 83 18.88 22.60 -5.86
C ALA A 83 18.50 21.40 -6.74
N TYR A 84 19.35 20.38 -6.83
CA TYR A 84 19.08 19.11 -7.51
C TYR A 84 18.32 19.24 -8.85
N PRO A 85 18.84 19.97 -9.85
CA PRO A 85 18.13 20.21 -11.10
C PRO A 85 17.94 18.93 -11.94
N LEU A 86 18.91 18.01 -11.97
CA LEU A 86 18.74 16.75 -12.71
C LEU A 86 17.73 15.84 -12.02
N LEU A 87 17.73 15.80 -10.69
CA LEU A 87 16.78 15.02 -9.91
C LEU A 87 15.32 15.48 -10.11
N ARG A 88 15.12 16.79 -10.31
CA ARG A 88 13.82 17.38 -10.64
C ARG A 88 13.27 16.96 -12.00
N GLU A 89 14.11 16.38 -12.85
CA GLU A 89 13.71 15.84 -14.15
C GLU A 89 13.57 14.30 -14.12
N SER A 90 13.65 13.68 -12.93
CA SER A 90 13.51 12.22 -12.78
C SER A 90 12.13 11.71 -13.16
N LEU A 91 12.05 10.43 -13.53
CA LEU A 91 10.81 9.75 -13.90
C LEU A 91 9.73 9.87 -12.81
N LEU A 92 10.13 9.76 -11.53
CA LEU A 92 9.21 9.99 -10.40
C LEU A 92 8.59 11.38 -10.46
N VAL A 93 9.42 12.41 -10.66
CA VAL A 93 8.94 13.80 -10.72
C VAL A 93 8.08 14.02 -11.94
N THR A 94 8.39 13.40 -13.09
CA THR A 94 7.51 13.41 -14.27
C THR A 94 6.13 12.83 -13.94
N PHE A 95 6.06 11.66 -13.29
CA PHE A 95 4.78 11.07 -12.90
C PHE A 95 4.01 11.88 -11.84
N LEU A 96 4.71 12.60 -10.96
CA LEU A 96 4.08 13.52 -10.01
C LEU A 96 3.54 14.77 -10.72
N ALA A 97 4.30 15.34 -11.66
CA ALA A 97 3.89 16.51 -12.43
C ALA A 97 2.71 16.20 -13.37
N ASP A 98 2.70 15.02 -13.99
CA ASP A 98 1.58 14.56 -14.81
C ASP A 98 0.30 14.40 -13.98
N LEU A 99 0.43 13.88 -12.76
CA LEU A 99 -0.68 13.79 -11.82
C LEU A 99 -1.18 15.18 -11.37
N GLU A 100 -0.27 16.12 -11.12
CA GLU A 100 -0.60 17.50 -10.71
C GLU A 100 -1.42 18.24 -11.79
N ARG A 101 -1.12 18.01 -13.07
CA ARG A 101 -1.90 18.56 -14.19
C ARG A 101 -3.36 18.08 -14.19
N GLN A 102 -3.62 16.90 -13.65
CA GLN A 102 -4.94 16.26 -13.66
C GLN A 102 -5.68 16.42 -12.33
N ARG A 103 -4.97 16.52 -11.21
CA ARG A 103 -5.52 16.44 -9.84
C ARG A 103 -4.89 17.48 -8.93
N LYS A 104 -5.71 18.16 -8.12
CA LYS A 104 -5.26 19.22 -7.21
C LYS A 104 -4.53 18.74 -5.94
N ASN A 105 -4.72 17.48 -5.53
CA ASN A 105 -4.17 16.97 -4.28
C ASN A 105 -3.37 15.69 -4.55
N ILE A 106 -2.21 15.86 -5.18
CA ILE A 106 -1.38 14.74 -5.67
C ILE A 106 -0.97 13.80 -4.55
N GLU A 107 -0.69 14.35 -3.37
CA GLU A 107 -0.24 13.63 -2.18
C GLU A 107 -1.25 12.59 -1.74
N ARG A 108 -2.53 12.98 -1.66
CA ARG A 108 -3.64 12.08 -1.34
C ARG A 108 -3.81 11.00 -2.39
N GLU A 109 -3.65 11.33 -3.67
CA GLU A 109 -3.83 10.40 -4.78
C GLU A 109 -2.71 9.34 -4.80
N VAL A 110 -1.46 9.75 -4.58
CA VAL A 110 -0.28 8.88 -4.43
C VAL A 110 -0.46 7.91 -3.27
N LEU A 111 -0.82 8.41 -2.08
CA LEU A 111 -1.06 7.57 -0.91
C LEU A 111 -2.24 6.63 -1.13
N ARG A 112 -3.33 7.11 -1.72
CA ARG A 112 -4.48 6.24 -2.06
C ARG A 112 -4.07 5.13 -3.01
N ALA A 113 -3.16 5.38 -3.96
CA ALA A 113 -2.67 4.36 -4.89
C ALA A 113 -1.80 3.31 -4.17
N LEU A 114 -0.93 3.73 -3.24
CA LEU A 114 -0.15 2.83 -2.38
C LEU A 114 -1.03 1.87 -1.57
N PHE A 115 -2.18 2.33 -1.10
CA PHE A 115 -3.10 1.55 -0.27
C PHE A 115 -4.35 1.03 -1.03
N ALA A 116 -4.33 1.03 -2.37
CA ALA A 116 -5.49 0.71 -3.20
C ALA A 116 -6.07 -0.71 -3.02
N PHE A 117 -5.39 -1.60 -2.30
CA PHE A 117 -5.76 -3.00 -2.08
C PHE A 117 -6.60 -3.24 -0.80
N CYS A 118 -6.68 -2.26 0.11
CA CYS A 118 -7.23 -2.46 1.45
C CYS A 118 -8.65 -1.90 1.63
N ASN A 119 -9.22 -1.26 0.61
CA ASN A 119 -10.48 -0.53 0.76
C ASN A 119 -11.67 -1.28 0.16
N ASP A 120 -12.47 -1.90 1.02
CA ASP A 120 -13.84 -2.38 0.76
C ASP A 120 -14.84 -1.25 0.45
N ASN A 121 -14.40 0.02 0.50
CA ASN A 121 -15.24 1.13 0.10
C ASN A 121 -15.42 1.09 -1.42
N SER A 122 -16.66 0.83 -1.85
CA SER A 122 -17.17 0.91 -3.23
C SER A 122 -16.63 2.08 -4.07
N ALA A 123 -16.21 3.19 -3.45
CA ALA A 123 -15.58 4.31 -4.13
C ALA A 123 -14.21 3.96 -4.76
N THR A 124 -13.41 3.08 -4.17
CA THR A 124 -12.10 2.68 -4.72
C THR A 124 -12.23 2.00 -6.08
N HIS A 125 -13.33 1.24 -6.29
CA HIS A 125 -13.68 0.65 -7.59
C HIS A 125 -13.90 1.68 -8.69
N LEU A 126 -14.31 2.90 -8.32
CA LEU A 126 -14.52 4.01 -9.25
C LEU A 126 -13.21 4.71 -9.63
N TYR A 127 -12.23 4.72 -8.71
CA TYR A 127 -10.95 5.41 -8.90
C TYR A 127 -9.95 4.60 -9.73
N TYR A 128 -9.90 3.29 -9.53
CA TYR A 128 -8.94 2.42 -10.21
C TYR A 128 -9.69 1.43 -11.09
N LYS A 129 -9.96 1.82 -12.33
CA LYS A 129 -10.67 0.97 -13.30
C LYS A 129 -9.71 0.02 -13.99
N GLU A 130 -10.27 -0.99 -14.66
CA GLU A 130 -9.49 -1.84 -15.57
C GLU A 130 -8.73 -0.96 -16.56
N VAL A 131 -7.45 -1.25 -16.72
CA VAL A 131 -6.60 -0.52 -17.67
C VAL A 131 -6.89 -1.04 -19.08
N PHE A 132 -7.14 -2.34 -19.25
CA PHE A 132 -7.57 -2.87 -20.54
C PHE A 132 -9.05 -3.20 -20.52
N LYS A 133 -9.73 -3.06 -21.67
CA LYS A 133 -11.16 -3.40 -21.77
C LYS A 133 -11.35 -4.89 -21.44
N LYS A 134 -12.24 -5.20 -20.49
CA LYS A 134 -12.60 -6.57 -20.06
C LYS A 134 -11.39 -7.35 -19.53
N GLU A 135 -10.45 -6.67 -18.87
CA GLU A 135 -9.18 -7.24 -18.40
C GLU A 135 -9.38 -8.35 -17.35
N THR A 136 -10.40 -8.24 -16.50
CA THR A 136 -10.70 -9.23 -15.46
C THR A 136 -11.75 -10.25 -15.89
N ALA A 137 -12.28 -10.13 -17.11
CA ALA A 137 -13.23 -11.08 -17.64
C ALA A 137 -12.51 -12.43 -17.79
N THR A 138 -12.89 -13.39 -16.94
CA THR A 138 -12.47 -14.78 -17.14
C THR A 138 -13.12 -15.25 -18.43
N ILE A 139 -12.33 -15.85 -19.33
CA ILE A 139 -12.86 -16.55 -20.50
C ILE A 139 -13.84 -17.57 -19.93
N LYS A 140 -15.15 -17.30 -20.09
CA LYS A 140 -16.17 -18.26 -19.73
C LYS A 140 -15.78 -19.50 -20.51
N SER A 141 -15.50 -20.61 -19.82
CA SER A 141 -15.48 -21.92 -20.45
C SER A 141 -16.72 -21.91 -21.31
N GLN A 142 -16.58 -21.83 -22.64
CA GLN A 142 -17.71 -22.06 -23.50
C GLN A 142 -18.25 -23.38 -22.98
N ASN A 143 -19.51 -23.37 -22.53
CA ASN A 143 -20.19 -24.61 -22.22
C ASN A 143 -19.83 -25.50 -23.39
N LYS A 144 -19.20 -26.65 -23.13
CA LYS A 144 -19.09 -27.72 -24.11
C LYS A 144 -20.54 -28.00 -24.49
N ARG A 145 -21.11 -27.22 -25.41
CA ARG A 145 -22.18 -27.65 -26.29
C ARG A 145 -21.56 -28.92 -26.83
N LYS A 146 -22.08 -30.05 -26.35
CA LYS A 146 -21.76 -31.36 -26.89
C LYS A 146 -21.63 -31.12 -28.38
N ARG A 147 -20.42 -31.28 -28.93
CA ARG A 147 -20.25 -31.50 -30.36
C ARG A 147 -21.15 -32.70 -30.62
N ALA A 148 -22.38 -32.41 -31.03
CA ALA A 148 -23.17 -33.42 -31.71
C ALA A 148 -22.36 -33.65 -32.98
N ASP A 149 -21.97 -34.90 -33.20
CA ASP A 149 -21.41 -35.32 -34.48
C ASP A 149 -22.40 -34.88 -35.57
N ALA A 150 -22.17 -33.70 -36.15
CA ALA A 150 -22.89 -33.25 -37.31
C ALA A 150 -22.35 -34.11 -38.45
N VAL A 151 -23.07 -35.20 -38.72
CA VAL A 151 -22.78 -36.14 -39.80
C VAL A 151 -22.74 -35.33 -41.10
N VAL A 152 -21.55 -35.25 -41.69
CA VAL A 152 -21.33 -34.60 -42.97
C VAL A 152 -22.07 -35.41 -44.03
N ASP A 153 -23.09 -34.81 -44.65
CA ASP A 153 -23.90 -35.43 -45.71
C ASP A 153 -23.62 -34.72 -47.04
N LEU A 154 -22.73 -35.32 -47.83
CA LEU A 154 -22.27 -34.81 -49.11
C LEU A 154 -23.31 -34.99 -50.23
N GLU A 155 -24.32 -35.84 -50.07
CA GLU A 155 -25.37 -36.03 -51.09
C GLU A 155 -26.43 -34.92 -51.04
N ASN A 156 -26.58 -34.24 -49.91
CA ASN A 156 -27.58 -33.19 -49.69
C ASN A 156 -26.97 -31.78 -49.48
N ASP A 157 -25.73 -31.55 -49.92
CA ASP A 157 -25.00 -30.26 -49.77
C ASP A 157 -24.98 -29.72 -48.32
N ARG A 158 -25.00 -30.60 -47.32
CA ARG A 158 -24.85 -30.23 -45.90
C ARG A 158 -23.41 -30.38 -45.47
N PHE A 159 -22.64 -29.33 -45.74
CA PHE A 159 -21.29 -29.18 -45.24
C PHE A 159 -21.34 -28.87 -43.74
N GLY A 160 -20.55 -29.59 -42.93
CA GLY A 160 -20.39 -29.28 -41.52
C GLY A 160 -19.93 -27.83 -41.35
N ASP A 161 -20.43 -27.21 -40.29
CA ASP A 161 -20.30 -25.83 -39.85
C ASP A 161 -18.86 -25.49 -39.38
N TYR A 162 -17.88 -25.66 -40.29
CA TYR A 162 -16.46 -25.41 -40.02
C TYR A 162 -16.07 -23.91 -40.08
N PHE A 163 -16.98 -23.00 -40.45
CA PHE A 163 -16.68 -21.58 -40.67
C PHE A 163 -17.46 -20.59 -39.78
N ASP A 164 -18.43 -21.04 -38.97
CA ASP A 164 -19.30 -20.13 -38.17
C ASP A 164 -18.71 -19.69 -36.81
N ASP A 165 -17.49 -20.13 -36.44
CA ASP A 165 -16.86 -19.76 -35.16
C ASP A 165 -16.09 -18.43 -35.21
N TYR A 166 -16.17 -17.66 -36.30
CA TYR A 166 -15.68 -16.28 -36.37
C TYR A 166 -16.84 -15.29 -36.43
N ASP A 167 -17.69 -15.30 -35.40
CA ASP A 167 -18.66 -14.22 -35.19
C ASP A 167 -17.87 -12.95 -34.80
N TYR A 168 -17.69 -12.08 -35.79
CA TYR A 168 -17.18 -10.73 -35.61
C TYR A 168 -18.30 -9.93 -34.94
N ASP A 169 -18.32 -9.91 -33.60
CA ASP A 169 -19.29 -9.11 -32.84
C ASP A 169 -19.25 -7.65 -33.33
N ASP A 170 -20.42 -7.24 -33.79
CA ASP A 170 -20.81 -5.97 -34.39
C ASP A 170 -20.37 -4.74 -33.56
N TYR A 171 -19.85 -3.72 -34.25
CA TYR A 171 -19.54 -2.43 -33.66
C TYR A 171 -20.81 -1.58 -33.64
N ASP A 172 -21.60 -1.65 -32.58
CA ASP A 172 -22.63 -0.63 -32.32
C ASP A 172 -21.98 0.60 -31.67
N ASP A 173 -21.75 1.58 -32.52
CA ASP A 173 -21.54 3.00 -32.22
C ASP A 173 -22.92 3.65 -32.11
N ASP A 174 -23.41 3.86 -30.88
CA ASP A 174 -24.61 4.65 -30.62
C ASP A 174 -24.25 5.86 -29.75
N ASP A 175 -23.72 6.89 -30.40
CA ASP A 175 -23.89 8.28 -30.00
C ASP A 175 -25.31 8.71 -30.39
N VAL A 176 -26.18 8.90 -29.39
CA VAL A 176 -27.44 9.64 -29.56
C VAL A 176 -27.64 10.63 -28.42
N ASP A 177 -27.41 11.91 -28.76
CA ASP A 177 -27.97 13.07 -28.08
C ASP A 177 -29.51 13.00 -28.07
N ALA A 178 -30.13 13.23 -26.91
CA ALA A 178 -31.53 13.65 -26.83
C ALA A 178 -31.80 14.45 -25.55
N ASP A 179 -31.95 15.76 -25.76
CA ASP A 179 -32.64 16.73 -24.90
C ASP A 179 -34.14 16.39 -24.76
N GLY A 180 -34.77 16.80 -23.66
CA GLY A 180 -36.24 16.78 -23.55
C GLY A 180 -36.82 16.30 -22.21
N GLN A 181 -37.29 17.30 -21.45
CA GLN A 181 -38.30 17.28 -20.39
C GLN A 181 -39.36 16.15 -20.46
N ASP A 182 -39.75 15.57 -19.31
CA ASP A 182 -41.04 15.91 -18.69
C ASP A 182 -41.35 15.21 -17.37
N GLU A 183 -41.96 16.03 -16.51
CA GLU A 183 -43.10 15.83 -15.62
C GLU A 183 -43.24 14.68 -14.60
N ILE A 184 -43.61 15.20 -13.43
CA ILE A 184 -44.15 14.58 -12.22
C ILE A 184 -45.48 13.88 -12.52
N SER A 185 -45.64 12.63 -12.10
CA SER A 185 -46.95 12.18 -11.63
C SER A 185 -46.85 11.17 -10.48
N ALA A 186 -47.64 11.46 -9.45
CA ALA A 186 -47.77 10.68 -8.23
C ALA A 186 -48.88 9.64 -8.38
N SER A 187 -48.68 8.44 -7.86
CA SER A 187 -49.78 7.57 -7.44
C SER A 187 -49.33 6.61 -6.36
N ALA A 188 -50.08 6.62 -5.26
CA ALA A 188 -49.80 5.97 -4.01
C ALA A 188 -50.25 4.50 -3.99
N SER A 189 -49.48 3.63 -3.35
CA SER A 189 -50.04 2.54 -2.54
C SER A 189 -49.06 2.06 -1.47
N ARG A 190 -49.40 2.31 -0.21
CA ARG A 190 -48.74 1.75 0.98
C ARG A 190 -49.33 0.37 1.29
N PRO A 191 -48.49 -0.58 1.75
CA PRO A 191 -48.89 -1.34 2.93
C PRO A 191 -47.79 -1.44 4.01
N LYS A 192 -48.24 -1.08 5.22
CA LYS A 192 -47.91 -1.58 6.58
C LYS A 192 -46.48 -2.05 6.93
N LYS A 193 -45.93 -1.31 7.90
CA LYS A 193 -44.85 -1.62 8.87
C LYS A 193 -44.62 -3.12 9.14
N LYS A 194 -43.39 -3.59 8.92
CA LYS A 194 -42.71 -4.62 9.72
C LYS A 194 -41.36 -4.08 10.20
N GLY A 195 -40.97 -4.52 11.39
CA GLY A 195 -40.02 -3.87 12.29
C GLY A 195 -38.68 -3.44 11.69
N ARG A 196 -38.24 -2.28 12.14
CA ARG A 196 -36.93 -1.67 11.92
C ARG A 196 -35.86 -2.59 12.52
N LYS A 197 -35.34 -3.54 11.74
CA LYS A 197 -34.04 -4.14 12.05
C LYS A 197 -33.03 -3.02 11.88
N HIS A 198 -32.34 -2.65 12.95
CA HIS A 198 -31.10 -1.91 12.87
C HIS A 198 -30.25 -2.61 11.80
N LYS A 199 -29.90 -1.89 10.72
CA LYS A 199 -28.76 -2.26 9.89
C LYS A 199 -27.59 -2.29 10.87
N SER A 200 -27.26 -3.48 11.37
CA SER A 200 -25.97 -3.74 11.94
C SER A 200 -24.97 -3.23 10.91
N GLU A 201 -24.06 -2.40 11.38
CA GLU A 201 -22.84 -2.02 10.66
C GLU A 201 -22.40 -3.21 9.82
N THR A 202 -22.33 -2.96 8.51
CA THR A 202 -21.88 -3.88 7.48
C THR A 202 -20.71 -4.67 8.07
N ALA A 203 -20.92 -5.97 8.28
CA ALA A 203 -19.86 -6.85 8.70
C ALA A 203 -18.72 -6.66 7.70
N ILE A 204 -17.63 -6.07 8.16
CA ILE A 204 -16.38 -5.94 7.42
C ILE A 204 -16.11 -7.32 6.87
N SER A 205 -16.12 -7.47 5.55
CA SER A 205 -15.68 -8.69 4.89
C SER A 205 -14.30 -8.98 5.48
N SER A 206 -14.15 -10.12 6.14
CA SER A 206 -12.90 -10.46 6.80
C SER A 206 -11.79 -10.45 5.75
N PHE A 207 -10.96 -9.41 5.77
CA PHE A 207 -9.84 -9.27 4.86
C PHE A 207 -8.96 -10.52 4.98
N ASN A 208 -8.89 -11.31 3.90
CA ASN A 208 -8.03 -12.47 3.83
C ASN A 208 -6.71 -12.05 3.19
N LEU A 209 -5.63 -12.14 3.94
CA LEU A 209 -4.29 -11.92 3.40
C LEU A 209 -3.99 -13.04 2.38
N THR A 210 -3.86 -12.67 1.11
CA THR A 210 -3.44 -13.56 0.03
C THR A 210 -1.94 -13.42 -0.23
N ASP A 211 -1.33 -14.44 -0.82
CA ASP A 211 0.09 -14.40 -1.21
C ASP A 211 0.36 -13.25 -2.19
N THR A 212 -0.57 -12.97 -3.11
CA THR A 212 -0.46 -11.87 -4.07
C THR A 212 -0.51 -10.50 -3.41
N VAL A 213 -1.31 -10.32 -2.34
CA VAL A 213 -1.24 -9.10 -1.52
C VAL A 213 0.13 -8.99 -0.85
N ALA A 214 0.64 -10.09 -0.28
CA ALA A 214 1.95 -10.07 0.37
C ALA A 214 3.09 -9.74 -0.60
N GLU A 215 3.08 -10.32 -1.80
CA GLU A 215 4.03 -10.05 -2.89
C GLU A 215 4.03 -8.60 -3.37
N SER A 216 2.91 -7.89 -3.22
CA SER A 216 2.80 -6.49 -3.67
C SER A 216 3.34 -5.49 -2.63
N ILE A 217 3.60 -5.91 -1.39
CA ILE A 217 4.13 -5.03 -0.32
C ILE A 217 5.55 -4.53 -0.63
N PRO A 218 6.52 -5.38 -1.04
CA PRO A 218 7.86 -4.91 -1.44
C PRO A 218 7.84 -3.82 -2.51
N LEU A 219 6.99 -3.94 -3.53
CA LEU A 219 6.86 -2.96 -4.61
C LEU A 219 6.37 -1.59 -4.08
N ARG A 220 5.42 -1.61 -3.14
CA ARG A 220 4.94 -0.39 -2.47
C ARG A 220 6.01 0.27 -1.61
N LEU A 221 6.81 -0.53 -0.91
CA LEU A 221 7.91 -0.02 -0.09
C LEU A 221 9.04 0.59 -0.93
N ARG A 222 9.31 0.03 -2.12
CA ARG A 222 10.24 0.64 -3.09
C ARG A 222 9.75 2.01 -3.58
N ILE A 223 8.45 2.14 -3.87
CA ILE A 223 7.88 3.46 -4.18
C ILE A 223 7.92 4.39 -2.97
N PHE A 224 7.56 3.91 -1.78
CA PHE A 224 7.64 4.71 -0.55
C PHE A 224 9.06 5.20 -0.27
N ARG A 225 10.09 4.38 -0.54
CA ARG A 225 11.50 4.80 -0.49
C ARG A 225 11.77 6.00 -1.40
N LEU A 226 11.32 5.92 -2.65
CA LEU A 226 11.47 7.02 -3.62
C LEU A 226 10.72 8.28 -3.18
N LEU A 227 9.50 8.13 -2.68
CA LEU A 227 8.71 9.26 -2.16
C LEU A 227 9.36 9.88 -0.91
N SER A 228 9.93 9.07 -0.01
CA SER A 228 10.68 9.56 1.14
C SER A 228 11.94 10.31 0.71
N ALA A 229 12.62 9.84 -0.35
CA ALA A 229 13.76 10.56 -0.91
C ALA A 229 13.31 11.87 -1.56
N ALA A 230 12.19 11.88 -2.29
CA ALA A 230 11.64 13.09 -2.88
C ALA A 230 11.24 14.13 -1.83
N ALA A 231 10.57 13.69 -0.76
CA ALA A 231 10.22 14.56 0.36
C ALA A 231 11.46 15.15 1.05
N TYR A 232 12.59 14.43 1.05
CA TYR A 232 13.84 14.91 1.65
C TYR A 232 14.63 15.86 0.74
N TYR A 233 14.90 15.47 -0.50
CA TYR A 233 15.75 16.23 -1.41
C TYR A 233 15.02 17.38 -2.11
N ILE A 234 13.74 17.19 -2.42
CA ILE A 234 12.92 18.07 -3.27
C ILE A 234 11.52 18.28 -2.69
N SER A 235 11.44 18.57 -1.38
CA SER A 235 10.18 18.73 -0.65
C SER A 235 9.21 19.74 -1.27
N ASP A 236 9.73 20.73 -2.00
CA ASP A 236 8.96 21.73 -2.73
C ASP A 236 8.21 21.18 -3.95
N VAL A 237 8.61 20.02 -4.47
CA VAL A 237 7.99 19.34 -5.62
C VAL A 237 6.93 18.33 -5.18
N PHE A 238 7.09 17.72 -4.01
CA PHE A 238 6.18 16.69 -3.51
C PHE A 238 5.48 17.13 -2.23
N MET A 239 6.15 16.98 -1.08
CA MET A 239 5.67 17.43 0.24
C MET A 239 6.81 17.40 1.27
N PRO A 240 6.66 18.07 2.42
CA PRO A 240 7.56 17.91 3.56
C PRO A 240 7.67 16.46 4.05
N VAL A 241 8.86 16.08 4.54
CA VAL A 241 9.13 14.72 5.05
C VAL A 241 8.17 14.34 6.17
N ASP A 242 8.00 15.19 7.17
CA ASP A 242 7.16 14.88 8.33
C ASP A 242 5.71 14.60 7.91
N GLU A 243 5.18 15.40 6.98
CA GLU A 243 3.83 15.24 6.45
C GLU A 243 3.66 13.91 5.67
N LEU A 244 4.67 13.48 4.91
CA LEU A 244 4.66 12.18 4.23
C LEU A 244 4.53 11.03 5.23
N TYR A 245 5.38 11.02 6.26
CA TYR A 245 5.40 9.93 7.24
C TYR A 245 4.15 9.93 8.10
N GLU A 246 3.61 11.09 8.46
CA GLU A 246 2.32 11.22 9.15
C GLU A 246 1.19 10.62 8.31
N LYS A 247 1.01 11.09 7.07
CA LYS A 247 -0.07 10.62 6.20
C LYS A 247 0.06 9.14 5.82
N PHE A 248 1.27 8.66 5.57
CA PHE A 248 1.51 7.25 5.30
C PHE A 248 1.18 6.37 6.51
N THR A 249 1.59 6.81 7.71
CA THR A 249 1.29 6.12 8.97
C THR A 249 -0.21 6.11 9.27
N ASP A 250 -0.92 7.18 8.94
CA ASP A 250 -2.37 7.28 9.08
C ASP A 250 -3.13 6.29 8.20
N GLU A 251 -2.64 5.99 6.99
CA GLU A 251 -3.19 4.90 6.19
C GLU A 251 -2.76 3.53 6.74
N LEU A 252 -1.50 3.38 7.15
CA LEU A 252 -0.95 2.13 7.65
C LEU A 252 -1.72 1.61 8.88
N ARG A 253 -2.05 2.49 9.83
CA ARG A 253 -2.80 2.13 11.05
C ARG A 253 -4.21 1.59 10.76
N LYS A 254 -4.82 1.98 9.64
CA LYS A 254 -6.17 1.54 9.23
C LYS A 254 -6.16 0.10 8.70
N LEU A 255 -4.99 -0.40 8.31
CA LEU A 255 -4.86 -1.75 7.76
C LEU A 255 -5.16 -2.82 8.81
N PRO A 256 -5.76 -3.95 8.42
CA PRO A 256 -5.84 -5.13 9.25
C PRO A 256 -4.44 -5.58 9.70
N LEU A 257 -4.35 -6.08 10.93
CA LEU A 257 -3.11 -6.56 11.54
C LEU A 257 -2.22 -7.45 10.63
N PRO A 258 -2.72 -8.46 9.88
CA PRO A 258 -1.87 -9.27 9.00
C PRO A 258 -1.12 -8.44 7.95
N VAL A 259 -1.78 -7.44 7.35
CA VAL A 259 -1.16 -6.58 6.34
C VAL A 259 -0.23 -5.57 6.99
N PHE A 260 -0.68 -4.95 8.09
CA PHE A 260 0.13 -4.01 8.85
C PHE A 260 1.51 -4.60 9.17
N ARG A 261 1.54 -5.88 9.62
CA ARG A 261 2.77 -6.62 9.88
C ARG A 261 3.75 -6.61 8.71
N LEU A 262 3.25 -6.78 7.49
CA LEU A 262 4.09 -6.88 6.29
C LEU A 262 4.79 -5.56 5.96
N PHE A 263 4.25 -4.42 6.38
CA PHE A 263 4.91 -3.12 6.22
C PHE A 263 5.94 -2.84 7.31
N ILE A 264 5.67 -3.24 8.56
CA ILE A 264 6.54 -2.90 9.70
C ILE A 264 7.70 -3.88 9.93
N GLN A 265 7.63 -5.10 9.38
CA GLN A 265 8.73 -6.06 9.48
C GLN A 265 10.02 -5.53 8.82
N SER A 266 11.15 -6.16 9.11
CA SER A 266 12.44 -5.72 8.58
C SER A 266 12.50 -5.80 7.04
N HIS A 267 12.94 -4.71 6.39
CA HIS A 267 13.02 -4.58 4.93
C HIS A 267 14.37 -3.99 4.52
N THR A 268 15.46 -4.48 5.12
CA THR A 268 16.81 -3.93 4.95
C THR A 268 17.33 -3.93 3.51
N SER A 269 16.79 -4.78 2.62
CA SER A 269 17.14 -4.79 1.19
C SER A 269 16.39 -3.74 0.37
N ILE A 270 15.33 -3.15 0.91
CA ILE A 270 14.45 -2.21 0.21
C ILE A 270 14.56 -0.82 0.82
N LEU A 271 14.34 -0.69 2.13
CA LEU A 271 14.34 0.58 2.81
C LEU A 271 15.74 0.87 3.38
N PRO A 272 16.32 2.06 3.12
CA PRO A 272 17.46 2.53 3.88
C PRO A 272 17.12 2.53 5.36
N ARG A 273 18.10 2.19 6.19
CA ARG A 273 17.92 2.06 7.64
C ARG A 273 17.23 3.27 8.27
N MET A 274 17.67 4.48 7.93
CA MET A 274 17.09 5.71 8.46
C MET A 274 15.60 5.82 8.11
N VAL A 275 15.21 5.49 6.87
CA VAL A 275 13.81 5.49 6.42
C VAL A 275 12.98 4.49 7.24
N GLN A 276 13.51 3.29 7.46
CA GLN A 276 12.79 2.26 8.21
C GLN A 276 12.64 2.60 9.70
N VAL A 277 13.70 3.08 10.35
CA VAL A 277 13.65 3.51 11.75
C VAL A 277 12.70 4.69 11.92
N THR A 278 12.77 5.70 11.04
CA THR A 278 11.85 6.84 11.05
C THR A 278 10.40 6.39 10.90
N LEU A 279 10.11 5.50 9.94
CA LEU A 279 8.76 4.95 9.75
C LEU A 279 8.24 4.28 11.03
N LEU A 280 9.03 3.38 11.61
CA LEU A 280 8.64 2.67 12.82
C LEU A 280 8.46 3.62 14.02
N ARG A 281 9.29 4.65 14.15
CA ARG A 281 9.13 5.68 15.19
C ARG A 281 7.84 6.48 15.02
N VAL A 282 7.51 6.92 13.80
CA VAL A 282 6.28 7.66 13.53
C VAL A 282 5.05 6.78 13.77
N VAL A 283 5.10 5.49 13.39
CA VAL A 283 4.07 4.49 13.71
C VAL A 283 3.92 4.32 15.22
N ALA A 284 5.01 4.15 15.96
CA ALA A 284 4.98 4.00 17.42
C ALA A 284 4.39 5.26 18.09
N ASN A 285 4.87 6.46 17.73
CA ASN A 285 4.37 7.71 18.29
C ASN A 285 2.86 7.91 18.01
N ASN A 286 2.39 7.49 16.84
CA ASN A 286 0.97 7.56 16.51
C ASN A 286 0.09 6.60 17.33
N LEU A 287 0.65 5.49 17.80
CA LEU A 287 -0.05 4.50 18.62
C LEU A 287 0.11 4.75 20.13
N LEU A 288 1.20 5.39 20.56
CA LEU A 288 1.52 5.70 21.94
C LEU A 288 0.63 6.82 22.52
N PRO A 289 0.46 6.87 23.86
CA PRO A 289 -0.32 7.91 24.51
C PRO A 289 0.45 9.23 24.55
N HIS A 290 -0.28 10.35 24.58
CA HIS A 290 0.31 11.70 24.56
C HIS A 290 1.05 12.08 25.85
N ASN A 291 0.82 11.36 26.95
CA ASN A 291 1.40 11.66 28.26
C ASN A 291 2.75 10.97 28.52
N LYS A 292 3.33 10.30 27.51
CA LYS A 292 4.68 9.74 27.62
C LYS A 292 5.72 10.88 27.68
N PRO A 293 6.89 10.65 28.29
CA PRO A 293 8.01 11.59 28.21
C PRO A 293 8.37 11.92 26.75
N ASP A 294 8.75 13.18 26.50
CA ASP A 294 9.25 13.59 25.20
C ASP A 294 10.66 13.01 24.98
N PRO A 295 10.91 12.24 23.90
CA PRO A 295 12.24 11.77 23.56
C PRO A 295 13.31 12.88 23.55
N ALA A 296 12.94 14.11 23.18
CA ALA A 296 13.87 15.23 23.14
C ALA A 296 14.31 15.74 24.51
N GLU A 297 13.50 15.53 25.54
CA GLU A 297 13.85 15.87 26.92
C GLU A 297 14.67 14.75 27.57
N VAL A 298 14.37 13.49 27.24
CA VAL A 298 15.01 12.30 27.82
C VAL A 298 16.46 12.14 27.33
N ASP A 299 16.71 12.39 26.05
CA ASP A 299 18.04 12.30 25.47
C ASP A 299 18.33 13.55 24.63
N PRO A 300 18.76 14.68 25.23
CA PRO A 300 18.98 15.92 24.48
C PRO A 300 20.06 15.82 23.40
N ASN A 301 20.91 14.79 23.47
CA ASN A 301 21.97 14.53 22.50
C ASN A 301 21.53 13.57 21.40
N HIS A 302 20.30 13.04 21.42
CA HIS A 302 19.74 12.34 20.28
C HIS A 302 19.76 13.32 19.10
N GLY A 303 20.50 12.99 18.04
CA GLY A 303 20.48 13.81 16.83
C GLY A 303 19.13 13.68 16.13
N SER A 304 19.10 14.14 14.88
CA SER A 304 17.90 14.22 14.04
C SER A 304 17.05 12.92 14.02
N CYS A 305 15.83 13.03 13.46
CA CYS A 305 14.73 12.03 13.32
C CYS A 305 15.06 10.51 13.20
N SER A 306 16.30 10.10 12.94
CA SER A 306 16.80 8.71 12.94
C SER A 306 17.35 8.19 14.28
N ASP A 307 17.68 9.05 15.24
CA ASP A 307 18.54 8.64 16.38
C ASP A 307 17.68 8.04 17.48
N LEU A 308 17.37 6.76 17.31
CA LEU A 308 16.75 5.92 18.32
C LEU A 308 17.84 5.43 19.28
N THR A 309 17.65 5.64 20.58
CA THR A 309 18.59 5.17 21.62
C THR A 309 17.90 4.20 22.59
N GLN A 310 18.70 3.38 23.29
CA GLN A 310 18.19 2.50 24.35
C GLN A 310 17.45 3.28 25.42
N LEU A 311 17.94 4.48 25.77
CA LEU A 311 17.32 5.35 26.75
C LEU A 311 15.93 5.81 26.30
N ILE A 312 15.79 6.31 25.05
CA ILE A 312 14.49 6.68 24.47
C ILE A 312 13.54 5.48 24.47
N MET A 313 14.02 4.29 24.08
CA MET A 313 13.17 3.10 24.10
C MET A 313 12.69 2.75 25.51
N THR A 314 13.58 2.82 26.50
CA THR A 314 13.32 2.44 27.90
C THR A 314 12.36 3.40 28.59
N GLU A 315 12.52 4.70 28.38
CA GLU A 315 11.76 5.73 29.12
C GLU A 315 10.52 6.24 28.37
N CYS A 316 10.55 6.29 27.03
CA CYS A 316 9.47 6.89 26.26
C CYS A 316 8.53 5.86 25.63
N TYR A 317 9.03 4.67 25.23
CA TYR A 317 8.31 3.80 24.30
C TYR A 317 7.87 2.47 24.94
N LEU A 318 8.83 1.66 25.42
CA LEU A 318 8.60 0.30 25.91
C LEU A 318 7.59 0.19 27.06
N PRO A 319 7.60 1.06 28.10
CA PRO A 319 6.72 0.92 29.27
C PRO A 319 5.24 1.13 28.99
N PHE A 320 4.89 1.68 27.82
CA PHE A 320 3.55 2.16 27.57
C PHE A 320 2.70 1.16 26.78
N ALA A 321 1.40 1.23 27.03
CA ALA A 321 0.38 0.60 26.21
C ALA A 321 -0.16 1.59 25.17
N ALA A 322 -0.84 1.09 24.15
CA ALA A 322 -1.40 1.95 23.12
C ALA A 322 -2.42 2.94 23.71
N LYS A 323 -2.54 4.10 23.06
CA LYS A 323 -3.49 5.16 23.46
C LYS A 323 -4.93 4.68 23.39
N PHE A 324 -5.24 3.83 22.42
CA PHE A 324 -6.53 3.16 22.31
C PHE A 324 -6.50 1.81 23.02
N THR A 325 -7.58 1.48 23.71
CA THR A 325 -7.70 0.28 24.57
C THR A 325 -8.14 -0.97 23.82
N ASN A 326 -8.16 -0.96 22.49
CA ASN A 326 -8.50 -2.16 21.73
C ASN A 326 -7.28 -3.11 21.61
N THR A 327 -7.58 -4.38 21.38
CA THR A 327 -6.55 -5.43 21.31
C THR A 327 -5.64 -5.27 20.09
N GLU A 328 -6.21 -4.82 18.97
CA GLU A 328 -5.47 -4.69 17.71
C GLU A 328 -4.40 -3.59 17.77
N ASP A 329 -4.72 -2.42 18.31
CA ASP A 329 -3.76 -1.30 18.44
C ASP A 329 -2.63 -1.65 19.41
N ASN A 330 -2.91 -2.39 20.48
CA ASN A 330 -1.86 -2.90 21.38
C ASN A 330 -0.98 -3.96 20.69
N ALA A 331 -1.56 -4.81 19.84
CA ALA A 331 -0.79 -5.75 19.04
C ALA A 331 0.10 -5.04 18.00
N LYS A 332 -0.46 -4.06 17.27
CA LYS A 332 0.29 -3.20 16.33
C LYS A 332 1.45 -2.50 17.03
N LEU A 333 1.18 -1.85 18.17
CA LEU A 333 2.21 -1.18 18.96
C LEU A 333 3.30 -2.17 19.40
N SER A 334 2.93 -3.31 19.97
CA SER A 334 3.90 -4.30 20.44
C SER A 334 4.84 -4.76 19.32
N MET A 335 4.30 -5.06 18.14
CA MET A 335 5.09 -5.50 17.00
C MET A 335 5.99 -4.38 16.45
N THR A 336 5.52 -3.12 16.46
CA THR A 336 6.36 -1.97 16.09
C THR A 336 7.51 -1.79 17.08
N LEU A 337 7.24 -1.87 18.39
CA LEU A 337 8.26 -1.76 19.44
C LEU A 337 9.27 -2.91 19.38
N GLU A 338 8.81 -4.13 19.15
CA GLU A 338 9.67 -5.29 18.91
C GLU A 338 10.58 -5.07 17.70
N SER A 339 10.04 -4.58 16.58
CA SER A 339 10.83 -4.30 15.39
C SER A 339 11.90 -3.22 15.67
N LEU A 340 11.54 -2.15 16.39
CA LEU A 340 12.48 -1.11 16.84
C LEU A 340 13.59 -1.69 17.74
N MET A 341 13.26 -2.60 18.66
CA MET A 341 14.24 -3.27 19.51
C MET A 341 15.23 -4.13 18.72
N TRP A 342 14.74 -4.89 17.74
CA TRP A 342 15.62 -5.64 16.84
C TRP A 342 16.54 -4.72 16.01
N TYR A 343 16.04 -3.55 15.60
CA TYR A 343 16.87 -2.54 14.94
C TYR A 343 17.97 -2.00 15.85
N LEU A 344 17.66 -1.70 17.10
CA LEU A 344 18.68 -1.27 18.05
C LEU A 344 19.71 -2.36 18.29
N PHE A 345 19.29 -3.62 18.39
CA PHE A 345 20.17 -4.75 18.62
C PHE A 345 21.14 -4.98 17.45
N ASP A 346 20.68 -4.75 16.21
CA ASP A 346 21.50 -4.79 14.99
C ASP A 346 22.46 -3.60 14.85
N GLN A 347 22.27 -2.52 15.60
CA GLN A 347 23.00 -1.25 15.41
C GLN A 347 23.97 -0.89 16.51
N ILE A 348 23.61 -1.17 17.75
CA ILE A 348 24.26 -0.65 18.94
C ILE A 348 24.35 -1.82 19.91
N GLU A 349 25.44 -1.88 20.65
CA GLU A 349 25.58 -2.74 21.82
C GLU A 349 24.49 -2.37 22.84
N ILE A 350 23.23 -2.76 22.62
CA ILE A 350 22.19 -2.70 23.65
C ILE A 350 22.78 -3.47 24.81
N GLN A 351 22.88 -2.81 25.96
CA GLN A 351 23.39 -3.46 27.14
C GLN A 351 22.20 -3.92 27.96
N TYR A 352 22.30 -5.14 28.47
CA TYR A 352 21.36 -5.60 29.48
C TYR A 352 21.41 -4.63 30.68
N SER A 353 20.25 -4.14 31.09
CA SER A 353 20.08 -3.36 32.31
C SER A 353 18.76 -3.71 32.99
N ASP A 354 18.70 -3.55 34.30
CA ASP A 354 17.47 -3.84 35.06
C ASP A 354 16.36 -2.84 34.69
N GLU A 355 16.70 -1.60 34.34
CA GLU A 355 15.76 -0.59 33.84
C GLU A 355 15.12 -1.01 32.52
N LEU A 356 15.93 -1.50 31.57
CA LEU A 356 15.42 -2.02 30.29
C LEU A 356 14.48 -3.20 30.51
N CYS A 357 14.88 -4.15 31.36
CA CYS A 357 14.05 -5.31 31.71
C CYS A 357 12.71 -4.89 32.34
N ASN A 358 12.76 -3.97 33.30
CA ASN A 358 11.58 -3.42 33.96
C ASN A 358 10.68 -2.68 32.98
N ALA A 359 11.23 -1.90 32.05
CA ALA A 359 10.48 -1.18 31.03
C ALA A 359 9.74 -2.15 30.09
N VAL A 360 10.41 -3.21 29.63
CA VAL A 360 9.79 -4.25 28.78
C VAL A 360 8.66 -4.95 29.52
N GLU A 361 8.89 -5.45 30.73
CA GLU A 361 7.87 -6.16 31.51
C GLU A 361 6.70 -5.26 31.91
N THR A 362 6.97 -4.01 32.28
CA THR A 362 5.92 -3.01 32.56
C THR A 362 5.06 -2.78 31.32
N GLY A 363 5.68 -2.62 30.16
CA GLY A 363 5.01 -2.46 28.87
C GLY A 363 4.15 -3.65 28.48
N ILE A 364 4.68 -4.87 28.61
CA ILE A 364 3.94 -6.11 28.30
C ILE A 364 2.69 -6.19 29.17
N ARG A 365 2.84 -6.01 30.49
CA ARG A 365 1.71 -6.02 31.44
C ARG A 365 0.70 -4.91 31.12
N ALA A 366 1.17 -3.71 30.76
CA ALA A 366 0.29 -2.60 30.41
C ALA A 366 -0.52 -2.89 29.14
N ARG A 367 0.10 -3.46 28.09
CA ARG A 367 -0.54 -3.82 26.82
C ARG A 367 -1.53 -4.98 26.99
N GLU A 368 -1.16 -6.01 27.72
CA GLU A 368 -2.04 -7.17 27.99
C GLU A 368 -3.19 -6.81 28.95
N GLY A 369 -2.91 -6.03 29.99
CA GLY A 369 -3.88 -5.63 31.01
C GLY A 369 -5.00 -4.74 30.47
N ARG A 370 -4.77 -4.02 29.36
CA ARG A 370 -5.78 -3.18 28.70
C ARG A 370 -6.72 -3.94 27.77
N ILE A 371 -6.54 -5.26 27.60
CA ILE A 371 -7.43 -6.06 26.76
C ILE A 371 -8.74 -6.34 27.52
N PRO A 372 -9.91 -5.90 27.00
CA PRO A 372 -11.18 -6.19 27.64
C PRO A 372 -11.43 -7.70 27.70
N ARG A 373 -11.74 -8.21 28.90
CA ARG A 373 -12.21 -9.58 29.10
C ARG A 373 -13.63 -9.71 28.54
N ARG A 374 -13.75 -10.01 27.26
CA ARG A 374 -15.05 -10.29 26.62
C ARG A 374 -15.57 -11.68 27.05
N ALA A 375 -16.76 -11.71 27.64
CA ALA A 375 -17.54 -12.93 27.82
C ALA A 375 -18.26 -13.23 26.49
N GLY A 376 -17.78 -14.21 25.71
CA GLY A 376 -18.37 -14.60 24.44
C GLY A 376 -17.37 -15.16 23.43
N ARG A 377 -17.86 -15.58 22.26
CA ARG A 377 -17.01 -16.07 21.15
C ARG A 377 -16.22 -14.90 20.58
N MET A 378 -14.89 -14.97 20.68
CA MET A 378 -13.99 -13.98 20.10
C MET A 378 -14.06 -14.00 18.56
N SER A 379 -13.92 -12.83 17.94
CA SER A 379 -13.73 -12.75 16.49
C SER A 379 -12.37 -13.35 16.10
N ALA A 380 -12.23 -13.75 14.85
CA ALA A 380 -10.95 -14.23 14.32
C ALA A 380 -9.86 -13.14 14.40
N ALA A 381 -10.22 -11.88 14.11
CA ALA A 381 -9.33 -10.73 14.23
C ALA A 381 -8.85 -10.50 15.69
N ASP A 382 -9.76 -10.57 16.66
CA ASP A 382 -9.40 -10.45 18.09
C ASP A 382 -8.44 -11.57 18.50
N LYS A 383 -8.68 -12.81 18.04
CA LYS A 383 -7.80 -13.95 18.32
C LYS A 383 -6.40 -13.73 17.75
N GLN A 384 -6.31 -13.33 16.47
CA GLN A 384 -5.05 -13.04 15.81
C GLN A 384 -4.29 -11.91 16.50
N ALA A 385 -4.98 -10.85 16.94
CA ALA A 385 -4.36 -9.75 17.67
C ALA A 385 -3.78 -10.20 19.02
N ARG A 386 -4.49 -11.05 19.77
CA ARG A 386 -3.94 -11.61 21.02
C ARG A 386 -2.74 -12.52 20.79
N GLU A 387 -2.80 -13.37 19.76
CA GLU A 387 -1.69 -14.25 19.38
C GLU A 387 -0.45 -13.43 18.98
N ALA A 388 -0.64 -12.37 18.19
CA ALA A 388 0.44 -11.47 17.80
C ALA A 388 1.05 -10.73 19.00
N LEU A 389 0.22 -10.25 19.94
CA LEU A 389 0.68 -9.60 21.16
C LEU A 389 1.49 -10.57 22.05
N ALA A 390 0.99 -11.79 22.27
CA ALA A 390 1.68 -12.80 23.06
C ALA A 390 3.03 -13.18 22.46
N ARG A 391 3.07 -13.42 21.14
CA ARG A 391 4.32 -13.73 20.42
C ARG A 391 5.32 -12.58 20.50
N SER A 392 4.85 -11.34 20.39
CA SER A 392 5.71 -10.16 20.50
C SER A 392 6.31 -10.02 21.90
N ALA A 393 5.52 -10.28 22.94
CA ALA A 393 6.00 -10.33 24.32
C ALA A 393 7.06 -11.43 24.55
N GLU A 394 6.83 -12.63 24.00
CA GLU A 394 7.81 -13.73 24.03
C GLU A 394 9.12 -13.35 23.32
N ASN A 395 9.03 -12.74 22.15
CA ASN A 395 10.20 -12.31 21.38
C ASN A 395 11.01 -11.22 22.10
N LEU A 396 10.34 -10.25 22.72
CA LEU A 396 11.00 -9.21 23.53
C LEU A 396 11.73 -9.81 24.73
N ARG A 397 11.11 -10.77 25.44
CA ARG A 397 11.76 -11.49 26.55
C ARG A 397 12.96 -12.31 26.08
N ALA A 398 12.81 -13.03 24.97
CA ALA A 398 13.90 -13.80 24.39
C ALA A 398 15.09 -12.91 24.01
N LEU A 399 14.83 -11.70 23.49
CA LEU A 399 15.88 -10.71 23.23
C LEU A 399 16.60 -10.30 24.53
N LEU A 400 15.86 -10.03 25.61
CA LEU A 400 16.47 -9.72 26.92
C LEU A 400 17.31 -10.88 27.47
N ASP A 401 16.85 -12.12 27.32
CA ASP A 401 17.60 -13.32 27.73
C ASP A 401 18.92 -13.44 26.97
N VAL A 402 18.91 -13.17 25.66
CA VAL A 402 20.11 -13.13 24.82
C VAL A 402 21.08 -12.05 25.30
N LEU A 403 20.57 -10.85 25.60
CA LEU A 403 21.37 -9.74 26.13
C LEU A 403 21.97 -10.07 27.50
N ALA A 404 21.18 -10.66 28.40
CA ALA A 404 21.64 -11.08 29.72
C ALA A 404 22.72 -12.17 29.65
N ALA A 405 22.59 -13.10 28.70
CA ALA A 405 23.59 -14.14 28.45
C ALA A 405 24.88 -13.56 27.85
N ALA A 406 24.78 -12.57 26.97
CA ALA A 406 25.92 -11.87 26.38
C ALA A 406 26.69 -11.06 27.44
N ALA A 407 26.00 -10.38 28.36
CA ALA A 407 26.61 -9.56 29.41
C ALA A 407 27.34 -10.36 30.52
N LYS A 408 27.13 -11.68 30.59
CA LYS A 408 27.80 -12.58 31.56
C LYS A 408 29.11 -13.17 31.04
N LYS A 409 29.43 -12.98 29.76
CA LYS A 409 30.72 -13.35 29.16
C LYS A 409 31.66 -12.15 29.21
#